data_AF-A0A2T2ZFR7-F1
#
_entry.id   AF-A0A2T2ZFR7-F1
#
_cell.length_a   1.000
_cell.length_b   1.000
_cell.length_c   1.000
_cell.angle_alpha   90.00
_cell.angle_beta   90.00
_cell.angle_gamma   90.00
#
_symmetry.space_group_name_H-M   'P 1'
#
loop_
_entity.id
_entity.type
_entity.pdbx_description
1 polymer ?
#
loop_
_entity_poly.entity_id
_entity_poly.type
_entity_poly.pdbx_seq_one_letter_code
_entity_poly.pdbx_strand_id
1 'polypeptide(L)'
;MRSITVAQRRARLARRHRLAHEFRGTDPADIAESMVALHATDPATVYLSVCARTRGLAPADVERALYDDRSLLRLLAMRRTMFVAPVGLVPVLQAAVADALAVKQRRNYGKYLAQAVEGDIDAWLAEVADETHRELLARGSATGAQLSAAVPRLRTQVDTAPGKPYSKPTNITTWVLLILGCDGLIVRGRPNGSWTSSQYTWAPREAWLPDAAPIALDAARAELARRWLRAFGPAPVDDLVWWTGWTKTDVRKTLSSLDLTEVDLDGRPGVILSDDTGPEPESGPWAALLPALDPTPMGWQSRDWFLGPHTPALFDTNGNIGPSIWVDGRIVGGWAQRADGEIAWRLLEDVGADAKALIDAEVERTAAWYGDVRAIPRFRTPLERELTS
;
A
#
# COMPACT_ATOMS: atom_id res chain seq x y z
N MET A 1 14.13 -23.53 20.29
CA MET A 1 13.40 -22.57 19.43
C MET A 1 11.93 -22.60 19.85
N ARG A 2 11.32 -21.45 20.14
CA ARG A 2 9.91 -21.41 20.58
C ARG A 2 9.00 -21.65 19.37
N SER A 3 8.01 -22.54 19.49
CA SER A 3 7.02 -22.76 18.44
C SER A 3 5.87 -21.75 18.55
N ILE A 4 5.44 -21.21 17.42
CA ILE A 4 4.26 -20.36 17.28
C ILE A 4 3.36 -20.95 16.20
N THR A 5 2.16 -21.36 16.59
CA THR A 5 1.21 -22.05 15.71
C THR A 5 0.51 -21.10 14.73
N VAL A 6 -0.03 -21.64 13.64
CA VAL A 6 -0.90 -20.90 12.70
C VAL A 6 -2.03 -20.18 13.45
N ALA A 7 -2.66 -20.83 14.43
CA ALA A 7 -3.73 -20.22 15.22
C ALA A 7 -3.24 -18.97 15.98
N GLN A 8 -2.06 -19.03 16.60
CA GLN A 8 -1.46 -17.88 17.27
C GLN A 8 -1.10 -16.75 16.28
N ARG A 9 -0.63 -17.10 15.07
CA ARG A 9 -0.36 -16.11 14.01
C ARG A 9 -1.64 -15.44 13.53
N ARG A 10 -2.74 -16.18 13.41
CA ARG A 10 -4.05 -15.66 13.01
C ARG A 10 -4.69 -14.78 14.10
N ALA A 11 -4.57 -15.17 15.38
CA ALA A 11 -5.02 -14.34 16.50
C ALA A 11 -4.33 -12.97 16.52
N ARG A 12 -3.04 -12.92 16.16
CA ARG A 12 -2.29 -11.66 15.99
C ARG A 12 -2.92 -10.72 14.96
N LEU A 13 -3.48 -11.25 13.87
CA LEU A 13 -4.15 -10.44 12.84
C LEU A 13 -5.38 -9.72 13.41
N ALA A 14 -6.20 -10.43 14.20
CA ALA A 14 -7.45 -9.91 14.74
C ALA A 14 -7.25 -8.54 15.42
N ARG A 15 -6.23 -8.47 16.30
CA ARG A 15 -5.87 -7.26 17.04
C ARG A 15 -4.99 -6.31 16.24
N ARG A 16 -3.86 -6.79 15.72
CA ARG A 16 -2.83 -5.91 15.14
C ARG A 16 -3.30 -5.27 13.84
N HIS A 17 -4.15 -5.95 13.09
CA HIS A 17 -4.72 -5.41 11.86
C HIS A 17 -6.10 -4.80 12.09
N ARG A 18 -6.56 -4.72 13.35
CA ARG A 18 -7.84 -4.11 13.76
C ARG A 18 -9.05 -4.70 13.05
N LEU A 19 -9.06 -6.02 12.83
CA LEU A 19 -10.10 -6.70 12.05
C LEU A 19 -11.26 -7.17 12.93
N ALA A 20 -10.97 -7.70 14.12
CA ALA A 20 -12.01 -8.01 15.09
C ALA A 20 -12.63 -6.73 15.65
N HIS A 21 -13.95 -6.76 15.85
CA HIS A 21 -14.78 -5.59 16.16
C HIS A 21 -14.24 -4.75 17.34
N GLU A 22 -13.78 -5.40 18.41
CA GLU A 22 -13.28 -4.76 19.63
C GLU A 22 -11.96 -3.99 19.45
N PHE A 23 -11.20 -4.26 18.39
CA PHE A 23 -9.92 -3.59 18.09
C PHE A 23 -10.02 -2.53 17.00
N ARG A 24 -11.21 -2.31 16.43
CA ARG A 24 -11.45 -1.30 15.39
C ARG A 24 -11.17 0.11 15.90
N GLY A 25 -10.55 0.92 15.04
CA GLY A 25 -10.11 2.28 15.35
C GLY A 25 -11.15 3.36 15.05
N THR A 26 -10.92 4.56 15.60
CA THR A 26 -11.75 5.76 15.35
C THR A 26 -10.94 6.90 14.76
N ASP A 27 -9.67 6.67 14.41
CA ASP A 27 -8.79 7.62 13.74
C ASP A 27 -8.14 6.94 12.52
N PRO A 28 -8.25 7.52 11.29
CA PRO A 28 -7.54 7.03 10.12
C PRO A 28 -6.03 6.87 10.31
N ALA A 29 -5.36 7.77 11.05
CA ALA A 29 -3.92 7.73 11.24
C ALA A 29 -3.47 6.50 12.05
N ASP A 30 -4.15 6.25 13.17
CA ASP A 30 -3.96 5.06 14.01
C ASP A 30 -4.19 3.73 13.26
N ILE A 31 -5.12 3.72 12.30
CA ILE A 31 -5.40 2.55 11.44
C ILE A 31 -4.28 2.35 10.42
N ALA A 32 -3.80 3.42 9.80
CA ALA A 32 -2.67 3.34 8.88
C ALA A 32 -1.39 2.90 9.61
N GLU A 33 -1.16 3.42 10.81
CA GLU A 33 -0.02 3.05 11.65
C GLU A 33 -0.03 1.57 12.04
N SER A 34 -1.19 1.02 12.41
CA SER A 34 -1.29 -0.41 12.76
C SER A 34 -0.95 -1.35 11.59
N MET A 35 -1.05 -0.86 10.36
CA MET A 35 -0.67 -1.58 9.14
C MET A 35 0.71 -1.17 8.61
N VAL A 36 1.46 -0.33 9.34
CA VAL A 36 2.64 0.41 8.86
C VAL A 36 2.27 1.47 7.81
N ALA A 37 1.58 1.07 6.75
CA ALA A 37 1.00 1.95 5.74
C ALA A 37 -0.14 1.25 4.99
N LEU A 38 -1.09 2.02 4.46
CA LEU A 38 -2.16 1.51 3.60
C LEU A 38 -1.73 1.51 2.13
N HIS A 39 -2.04 0.46 1.39
CA HIS A 39 -1.72 0.41 -0.03
C HIS A 39 -2.63 1.36 -0.82
N ALA A 40 -2.05 2.12 -1.76
CA ALA A 40 -2.70 3.25 -2.41
C ALA A 40 -2.50 3.29 -3.93
N THR A 41 -2.05 2.18 -4.54
CA THR A 41 -1.97 2.07 -6.01
C THR A 41 -3.36 2.17 -6.65
N ASP A 42 -4.36 1.63 -5.97
CA ASP A 42 -5.77 1.89 -6.24
C ASP A 42 -6.26 2.96 -5.23
N PRO A 43 -6.81 4.09 -5.69
CA PRO A 43 -7.32 5.14 -4.79
C PRO A 43 -8.34 4.61 -3.78
N ALA A 44 -9.24 3.73 -4.20
CA ALA A 44 -10.33 3.22 -3.37
C ALA A 44 -9.83 2.33 -2.22
N THR A 45 -8.74 1.59 -2.43
CA THR A 45 -8.17 0.68 -1.43
C THR A 45 -7.85 1.38 -0.12
N VAL A 46 -7.36 2.62 -0.13
CA VAL A 46 -7.04 3.38 1.10
C VAL A 46 -8.28 3.50 1.98
N TYR A 47 -9.37 3.95 1.37
CA TYR A 47 -10.64 4.21 2.04
C TYR A 47 -11.31 2.93 2.52
N LEU A 48 -11.32 1.89 1.68
CA LEU A 48 -11.89 0.60 2.01
C LEU A 48 -11.05 -0.16 3.06
N SER A 49 -9.74 0.05 3.09
CA SER A 49 -8.87 -0.50 4.14
C SER A 49 -9.18 0.14 5.49
N VAL A 50 -9.53 1.43 5.51
CA VAL A 50 -10.04 2.10 6.72
C VAL A 50 -11.42 1.58 7.08
N CYS A 51 -12.33 1.44 6.11
CA CYS A 51 -13.66 0.84 6.31
C CYS A 51 -13.56 -0.52 7.02
N ALA A 52 -12.68 -1.41 6.57
CA ALA A 52 -12.48 -2.72 7.19
C ALA A 52 -12.07 -2.65 8.68
N ARG A 53 -11.49 -1.54 9.13
CA ARG A 53 -10.80 -1.40 10.42
C ARG A 53 -11.39 -0.35 11.35
N THR A 54 -12.48 0.29 10.95
CA THR A 54 -13.04 1.43 11.68
C THR A 54 -14.33 1.11 12.41
N ARG A 55 -14.54 1.82 13.52
CA ARG A 55 -15.83 2.00 14.19
C ARG A 55 -16.33 3.43 13.94
N GLY A 56 -17.04 3.64 12.84
CA GLY A 56 -17.81 4.88 12.60
C GLY A 56 -17.13 5.96 11.77
N LEU A 57 -15.97 5.71 11.15
CA LEU A 57 -15.38 6.67 10.20
C LEU A 57 -16.08 6.61 8.84
N ALA A 58 -16.28 7.80 8.25
CA ALA A 58 -16.78 7.99 6.89
C ALA A 58 -15.63 8.33 5.92
N PRO A 59 -15.85 8.26 4.58
CA PRO A 59 -14.84 8.68 3.60
C PRO A 59 -14.30 10.09 3.85
N ALA A 60 -15.16 11.01 4.29
CA ALA A 60 -14.79 12.40 4.57
C ALA A 60 -13.75 12.54 5.70
N ASP A 61 -13.75 11.64 6.70
CA ASP A 61 -12.75 11.65 7.77
C ASP A 61 -11.36 11.24 7.24
N VAL A 62 -11.33 10.30 6.29
CA VAL A 62 -10.09 9.89 5.61
C VAL A 62 -9.58 11.01 4.71
N GLU A 63 -10.47 11.71 3.99
CA GLU A 63 -10.10 12.90 3.22
C GLU A 63 -9.56 14.02 4.10
N ARG A 64 -10.20 14.29 5.24
CA ARG A 64 -9.76 15.29 6.21
C ARG A 64 -8.36 14.96 6.72
N ALA A 65 -8.11 13.71 7.14
CA ALA A 65 -6.80 13.25 7.57
C ALA A 65 -5.70 13.39 6.49
N LEU A 66 -6.06 13.24 5.22
CA LEU A 66 -5.12 13.33 4.10
C LEU A 66 -4.82 14.75 3.64
N TYR A 67 -5.85 15.59 3.53
CA TYR A 67 -5.76 16.83 2.76
C TYR A 67 -5.86 18.07 3.63
N ASP A 68 -6.57 17.97 4.75
CA ASP A 68 -6.88 19.11 5.62
C ASP A 68 -5.97 19.07 6.86
N ASP A 69 -6.06 18.01 7.67
CA ASP A 69 -5.23 17.80 8.87
C ASP A 69 -3.81 17.34 8.52
N ARG A 70 -3.67 16.66 7.37
CA ARG A 70 -2.41 16.10 6.85
C ARG A 70 -1.68 15.23 7.88
N SER A 71 -2.44 14.46 8.66
CA SER A 71 -1.91 13.41 9.53
C SER A 71 -1.46 12.17 8.72
N LEU A 72 -1.97 12.05 7.49
CA LEU A 72 -1.64 11.00 6.53
C LEU A 72 -1.06 11.59 5.24
N LEU A 73 -0.12 10.88 4.61
CA LEU A 73 0.51 11.31 3.37
C LEU A 73 0.66 10.18 2.35
N ARG A 74 0.45 10.51 1.07
CA ARG A 74 0.66 9.59 -0.08
C ARG A 74 2.09 9.68 -0.60
N LEU A 75 2.80 8.55 -0.62
CA LEU A 75 4.16 8.44 -1.15
C LEU A 75 4.41 7.12 -1.87
N LEU A 76 5.42 7.10 -2.74
CA LEU A 76 5.98 5.86 -3.26
C LEU A 76 6.94 5.27 -2.22
N ALA A 77 6.80 3.98 -1.95
CA ALA A 77 7.68 3.28 -1.03
C ALA A 77 7.93 1.86 -1.52
N MET A 78 7.60 0.87 -0.69
CA MET A 78 7.91 -0.55 -0.89
C MET A 78 7.59 -1.00 -2.31
N ARG A 79 8.54 -1.69 -2.94
CA ARG A 79 8.38 -2.26 -4.30
C ARG A 79 7.87 -1.29 -5.38
N ARG A 80 8.13 0.02 -5.26
CA ARG A 80 7.66 1.04 -6.22
C ARG A 80 6.13 1.06 -6.35
N THR A 81 5.41 0.80 -5.26
CA THR A 81 3.96 1.03 -5.20
C THR A 81 3.62 2.24 -4.33
N MET A 82 2.40 2.76 -4.51
CA MET A 82 1.91 3.90 -3.74
C MET A 82 1.37 3.42 -2.40
N PHE A 83 1.65 4.19 -1.35
CA PHE A 83 1.16 3.97 0.00
C PHE A 83 0.62 5.26 0.61
N VAL A 84 -0.21 5.11 1.62
CA VAL A 84 -0.60 6.14 2.58
C VAL A 84 -0.02 5.78 3.93
N ALA A 85 0.81 6.66 4.48
CA ALA A 85 1.45 6.45 5.77
C ALA A 85 1.13 7.60 6.72
N PRO A 86 1.15 7.35 8.05
CA PRO A 86 1.23 8.42 9.03
C PRO A 86 2.40 9.35 8.73
N VAL A 87 2.20 10.66 8.85
CA VAL A 87 3.22 11.65 8.51
C VAL A 87 4.53 11.46 9.29
N GLY A 88 4.46 11.08 10.57
CA GLY A 88 5.64 10.77 11.38
C GLY A 88 6.51 9.62 10.84
N LEU A 89 5.94 8.74 10.01
CA LEU A 89 6.67 7.63 9.38
C LEU A 89 7.26 7.99 8.01
N VAL A 90 6.89 9.14 7.43
CA VAL A 90 7.36 9.53 6.09
C VAL A 90 8.89 9.63 6.00
N PRO A 91 9.62 10.26 6.95
CA PRO A 91 11.09 10.29 6.89
C PRO A 91 11.73 8.89 6.88
N VAL A 92 11.14 7.94 7.62
CA VAL A 92 11.60 6.55 7.66
C VAL A 92 11.43 5.87 6.30
N LEU A 93 10.24 5.99 5.70
CA LEU A 93 9.96 5.41 4.38
C LEU A 93 10.78 6.07 3.27
N GLN A 94 11.00 7.38 3.38
CA GLN A 94 11.83 8.17 2.46
C GLN A 94 13.25 7.61 2.43
N ALA A 95 13.93 7.61 3.59
CA ALA A 95 15.31 7.16 3.70
C ALA A 95 15.46 5.67 3.43
N ALA A 96 14.57 4.83 3.99
CA ALA A 96 14.72 3.39 3.90
C ALA A 96 14.33 2.80 2.53
N VAL A 97 13.54 3.53 1.72
CA VAL A 97 13.00 3.00 0.46
C VAL A 97 13.01 4.02 -0.69
N ALA A 98 12.39 5.19 -0.52
CA ALA A 98 12.09 6.08 -1.64
C ALA A 98 13.35 6.71 -2.28
N ASP A 99 14.38 7.05 -1.49
CA ASP A 99 15.64 7.62 -1.99
C ASP A 99 16.33 6.67 -3.00
N ALA A 100 16.48 5.40 -2.62
CA ALA A 100 17.06 4.38 -3.48
C ALA A 100 16.20 4.12 -4.73
N LEU A 101 14.87 4.27 -4.59
CA LEU A 101 13.95 4.18 -5.71
C LEU A 101 14.16 5.33 -6.69
N ALA A 102 14.34 6.57 -6.23
CA ALA A 102 14.56 7.74 -7.07
C ALA A 102 15.81 7.56 -7.96
N VAL A 103 16.93 7.10 -7.37
CA VAL A 103 18.17 6.77 -8.10
C VAL A 103 17.91 5.71 -9.18
N LYS A 104 17.20 4.63 -8.82
CA LYS A 104 16.86 3.56 -9.76
C LYS A 104 15.97 4.05 -10.90
N GLN A 105 15.00 4.92 -10.63
CA GLN A 105 14.10 5.42 -11.65
C GLN A 105 14.79 6.39 -12.60
N ARG A 106 15.65 7.30 -12.13
CA ARG A 106 16.48 8.14 -13.01
C ARG A 106 17.28 7.31 -14.01
N ARG A 107 18.01 6.30 -13.52
CA ARG A 107 18.78 5.39 -14.39
C ARG A 107 17.89 4.64 -15.39
N ASN A 108 16.71 4.19 -14.98
CA ASN A 108 15.80 3.47 -15.87
C ASN A 108 15.20 4.39 -16.93
N TYR A 109 14.74 5.58 -16.55
CA TYR A 109 14.19 6.56 -17.47
C TYR A 109 15.25 7.13 -18.41
N GLY A 110 16.49 7.33 -17.95
CA GLY A 110 17.62 7.74 -18.78
C GLY A 110 17.86 6.79 -19.96
N LYS A 111 17.76 5.47 -19.75
CA LYS A 111 17.86 4.48 -20.84
C LYS A 111 16.78 4.63 -21.92
N TYR A 112 15.57 5.02 -21.53
CA TYR A 112 14.49 5.26 -22.47
C TYR A 112 14.64 6.63 -23.14
N LEU A 113 15.03 7.65 -22.38
CA LEU A 113 15.25 9.01 -22.87
C LEU A 113 16.38 9.12 -23.89
N ALA A 114 17.41 8.27 -23.79
CA ALA A 114 18.49 8.19 -24.77
C ALA A 114 18.02 7.88 -26.21
N GLN A 115 16.76 7.47 -26.39
CA GLN A 115 16.14 7.25 -27.70
C GLN A 115 15.48 8.52 -28.29
N ALA A 116 15.25 9.54 -27.47
CA ALA A 116 14.45 10.73 -27.82
C ALA A 116 15.16 12.06 -27.52
N VAL A 117 16.26 12.03 -26.78
CA VAL A 117 17.02 13.20 -26.35
C VAL A 117 18.50 12.94 -26.66
N GLU A 118 19.19 13.95 -27.18
CA GLU A 118 20.63 13.92 -27.44
C GLU A 118 21.42 14.58 -26.31
N GLY A 119 22.70 14.22 -26.17
CA GLY A 119 23.61 14.82 -25.19
C GLY A 119 23.62 14.11 -23.84
N ASP A 120 23.92 14.86 -22.78
CA ASP A 120 23.95 14.35 -21.41
C ASP A 120 22.52 14.17 -20.87
N ILE A 121 22.03 12.94 -20.93
CA ILE A 121 20.65 12.57 -20.55
C ILE A 121 20.41 12.76 -19.05
N ASP A 122 21.41 12.51 -18.21
CA ASP A 122 21.27 12.62 -16.76
C ASP A 122 21.18 14.09 -16.36
N ALA A 123 22.03 14.95 -16.93
CA ALA A 123 21.95 16.40 -16.75
C ALA A 123 20.61 16.94 -17.29
N TRP A 124 20.21 16.53 -18.49
CA TRP A 124 18.96 16.96 -19.11
C TRP A 124 17.74 16.61 -18.23
N LEU A 125 17.67 15.39 -17.70
CA LEU A 125 16.56 14.95 -16.85
C LEU A 125 16.55 15.69 -15.51
N ALA A 126 17.73 15.95 -14.93
CA ALA A 126 17.85 16.73 -13.69
C ALA A 126 17.33 18.17 -13.88
N GLU A 127 17.68 18.83 -14.99
CA GLU A 127 17.17 20.17 -15.32
C GLU A 127 15.64 20.20 -15.48
N VAL A 128 15.05 19.22 -16.19
CA VAL A 128 13.59 19.16 -16.36
C VAL A 128 12.89 18.97 -15.01
N ALA A 129 13.47 18.14 -14.13
CA ALA A 129 12.94 17.94 -12.79
C ALA A 129 13.02 19.21 -11.95
N ASP A 130 14.13 19.94 -11.99
CA ASP A 130 14.29 21.23 -11.29
C ASP A 130 13.32 22.30 -11.83
N GLU A 131 13.21 22.44 -13.15
CA GLU A 131 12.28 23.37 -13.80
C GLU A 131 10.82 23.07 -13.38
N THR A 132 10.45 21.80 -13.37
CA THR A 132 9.13 21.34 -12.93
C THR A 132 8.88 21.63 -11.45
N HIS A 133 9.89 21.41 -10.60
CA HIS A 133 9.78 21.67 -9.17
C HIS A 133 9.65 23.19 -8.89
N ARG A 134 10.45 24.03 -9.55
CA ARG A 134 10.35 25.50 -9.43
C ARG A 134 8.99 26.02 -9.89
N GLU A 135 8.45 25.50 -11.00
CA GLU A 135 7.11 25.85 -11.46
C GLU A 135 6.03 25.45 -10.45
N LEU A 136 6.16 24.27 -9.83
CA LEU A 136 5.23 23.85 -8.79
C LEU A 136 5.33 24.71 -7.53
N LEU A 137 6.54 25.07 -7.10
CA LEU A 137 6.78 25.98 -5.98
C LEU A 137 6.13 27.35 -6.23
N ALA A 138 6.26 27.90 -7.44
CA ALA A 138 5.65 29.18 -7.80
C ALA A 138 4.10 29.15 -7.78
N ARG A 139 3.50 28.01 -8.13
CA ARG A 139 2.04 27.84 -8.14
C ARG A 139 1.45 27.43 -6.79
N GLY A 140 2.24 26.82 -5.91
CA GLY A 140 1.78 26.17 -4.69
C GLY A 140 1.04 24.84 -4.91
N SER A 141 0.25 24.72 -5.98
CA SER A 141 -0.33 23.44 -6.41
C SER A 141 -0.62 23.40 -7.92
N ALA A 142 -0.48 22.23 -8.54
CA ALA A 142 -0.80 22.02 -9.94
C ALA A 142 -1.13 20.56 -10.28
N THR A 143 -1.96 20.34 -11.30
CA THR A 143 -2.12 19.04 -11.95
C THR A 143 -0.93 18.74 -12.88
N GLY A 144 -0.72 17.47 -13.21
CA GLY A 144 0.29 17.09 -14.22
C GLY A 144 0.04 17.74 -15.58
N ALA A 145 -1.23 17.96 -15.95
CA ALA A 145 -1.59 18.65 -17.18
C ALA A 145 -1.13 20.12 -17.18
N GLN A 146 -1.38 20.85 -16.07
CA GLN A 146 -0.93 22.23 -15.89
C GLN A 146 0.61 22.33 -15.90
N LEU A 147 1.30 21.43 -15.20
CA LEU A 147 2.77 21.39 -15.22
C LEU A 147 3.31 21.10 -16.62
N SER A 148 2.74 20.14 -17.35
CA SER A 148 3.17 19.85 -18.72
C SER A 148 2.93 21.00 -19.71
N ALA A 149 1.95 21.87 -19.42
CA ALA A 149 1.70 23.06 -20.24
C ALA A 149 2.69 24.18 -19.94
N ALA A 150 3.09 24.33 -18.68
CA ALA A 150 4.05 25.35 -18.24
C ALA A 150 5.51 24.95 -18.51
N VAL A 151 5.82 23.65 -18.46
CA VAL A 151 7.15 23.08 -18.72
C VAL A 151 7.06 22.15 -19.95
N PRO A 152 7.23 22.67 -21.18
CA PRO A 152 7.03 21.91 -22.40
C PRO A 152 7.92 20.67 -22.54
N ARG A 153 9.11 20.65 -21.91
CA ARG A 153 10.01 19.47 -21.88
C ARG A 153 9.37 18.24 -21.24
N LEU A 154 8.35 18.40 -20.37
CA LEU A 154 7.56 17.28 -19.84
C LEU A 154 6.73 16.56 -20.89
N ARG A 155 6.53 17.17 -22.06
CA ARG A 155 5.81 16.59 -23.21
C ARG A 155 6.74 15.86 -24.18
N THR A 156 8.03 15.74 -23.89
CA THR A 156 8.93 14.83 -24.63
C THR A 156 8.31 13.44 -24.66
N GLN A 157 8.21 12.87 -25.86
CA GLN A 157 7.55 11.59 -26.07
C GLN A 157 8.57 10.47 -26.19
N VAL A 158 8.35 9.40 -25.46
CA VAL A 158 9.20 8.21 -25.47
C VAL A 158 8.34 6.96 -25.62
N ASP A 159 8.75 6.08 -26.52
CA ASP A 159 8.20 4.74 -26.63
C ASP A 159 9.09 3.76 -25.87
N THR A 160 8.57 3.20 -24.77
CA THR A 160 9.35 2.30 -23.90
C THR A 160 9.50 0.89 -24.45
N ALA A 161 8.74 0.53 -25.49
CA ALA A 161 8.79 -0.79 -26.10
C ALA A 161 8.48 -0.72 -27.62
N PRO A 162 9.36 -0.08 -28.42
CA PRO A 162 9.14 0.09 -29.86
C PRO A 162 8.87 -1.24 -30.56
N GLY A 163 7.90 -1.25 -31.47
CA GLY A 163 7.52 -2.43 -32.25
C GLY A 163 6.62 -3.44 -31.52
N LYS A 164 6.26 -3.19 -30.25
CA LYS A 164 5.20 -3.96 -29.58
C LYS A 164 3.83 -3.37 -29.93
N PRO A 165 2.83 -4.19 -30.33
CA PRO A 165 1.50 -3.69 -30.74
C PRO A 165 0.78 -2.86 -29.67
N TYR A 166 1.10 -3.06 -28.40
CA TYR A 166 0.51 -2.34 -27.27
C TYR A 166 1.25 -1.04 -26.90
N SER A 167 2.45 -0.80 -27.44
CA SER A 167 3.29 0.34 -27.05
C SER A 167 3.13 1.49 -28.02
N LYS A 168 3.11 2.70 -27.47
CA LYS A 168 3.05 3.96 -28.22
C LYS A 168 3.86 5.01 -27.48
N PRO A 169 4.40 6.02 -28.19
CA PRO A 169 5.05 7.14 -27.53
C PRO A 169 4.12 7.81 -26.50
N THR A 170 4.64 8.08 -25.31
CA THR A 170 3.92 8.79 -24.24
C THR A 170 4.78 9.89 -23.65
N ASN A 171 4.13 10.95 -23.15
CA ASN A 171 4.82 12.07 -22.51
C ASN A 171 5.51 11.62 -21.22
N ILE A 172 6.72 12.11 -20.95
CA ILE A 172 7.48 11.81 -19.74
C ILE A 172 6.96 12.51 -18.47
N THR A 173 5.86 13.25 -18.55
CA THR A 173 5.30 14.03 -17.42
C THR A 173 5.18 13.20 -16.15
N THR A 174 4.66 11.98 -16.25
CA THR A 174 4.49 11.09 -15.08
C THR A 174 5.81 10.57 -14.54
N TRP A 175 6.87 10.48 -15.36
CA TRP A 175 8.20 10.01 -14.95
C TRP A 175 8.89 11.06 -14.08
N VAL A 176 8.82 12.33 -14.49
CA VAL A 176 9.40 13.45 -13.72
C VAL A 176 8.65 13.64 -12.40
N LEU A 177 7.31 13.62 -12.41
CA LEU A 177 6.52 13.68 -11.18
C LEU A 177 6.80 12.49 -10.24
N LEU A 178 7.06 11.31 -10.81
CA LEU A 178 7.45 10.14 -10.04
C LEU A 178 8.82 10.33 -9.40
N ILE A 179 9.82 10.83 -10.14
CA ILE A 179 11.15 11.12 -9.59
C ILE A 179 11.05 12.13 -8.45
N LEU A 180 10.40 13.27 -8.68
CA LEU A 180 10.22 14.31 -7.67
C LEU A 180 9.50 13.80 -6.42
N GLY A 181 8.49 12.93 -6.59
CA GLY A 181 7.80 12.29 -5.48
C GLY A 181 8.69 11.30 -4.72
N CYS A 182 9.54 10.55 -5.42
CA CYS A 182 10.53 9.65 -4.79
C CYS A 182 11.68 10.40 -4.12
N ASP A 183 12.05 11.59 -4.60
CA ASP A 183 13.02 12.48 -3.93
C ASP A 183 12.42 13.17 -2.70
N GLY A 184 11.12 12.97 -2.47
CA GLY A 184 10.38 13.63 -1.41
C GLY A 184 10.13 15.11 -1.66
N LEU A 185 10.35 15.65 -2.86
CA LEU A 185 10.20 17.09 -3.17
C LEU A 185 8.74 17.51 -3.37
N ILE A 186 7.88 16.57 -3.79
CA ILE A 186 6.47 16.86 -4.06
C ILE A 186 5.57 15.78 -3.48
N VAL A 187 4.33 16.15 -3.18
CA VAL A 187 3.31 15.27 -2.60
C VAL A 187 2.03 15.30 -3.42
N ARG A 188 1.23 14.23 -3.35
CA ARG A 188 -0.10 14.20 -3.98
C ARG A 188 -1.12 14.90 -3.09
N GLY A 189 -1.70 15.99 -3.60
CA GLY A 189 -2.81 16.69 -2.99
C GLY A 189 -4.17 16.04 -3.25
N ARG A 190 -5.24 16.79 -3.01
CA ARG A 190 -6.61 16.32 -3.21
C ARG A 190 -6.83 15.87 -4.67
N PRO A 191 -7.47 14.72 -4.92
CA PRO A 191 -7.79 14.29 -6.27
C PRO A 191 -8.87 15.18 -6.88
N ASN A 192 -8.82 15.33 -8.20
CA ASN A 192 -9.93 15.88 -8.98
C ASN A 192 -11.04 14.82 -9.06
N GLY A 193 -12.21 15.13 -8.52
CA GLY A 193 -13.34 14.20 -8.44
C GLY A 193 -13.53 13.64 -7.03
N SER A 194 -14.02 12.40 -6.93
CA SER A 194 -14.25 11.73 -5.65
C SER A 194 -13.00 10.97 -5.17
N TRP A 195 -13.12 10.34 -3.99
CA TRP A 195 -12.07 9.54 -3.38
C TRP A 195 -11.63 8.30 -4.19
N THR A 196 -12.38 7.91 -5.23
CA THR A 196 -11.98 6.85 -6.18
C THR A 196 -11.13 7.35 -7.34
N SER A 197 -10.99 8.67 -7.49
CA SER A 197 -10.21 9.27 -8.58
C SER A 197 -8.71 9.08 -8.41
N SER A 198 -8.02 8.84 -9.53
CA SER A 198 -6.56 8.78 -9.59
C SER A 198 -5.92 10.05 -10.16
N GLN A 199 -6.70 11.09 -10.42
CA GLN A 199 -6.21 12.35 -10.97
C GLN A 199 -5.84 13.31 -9.85
N TYR A 200 -4.62 13.21 -9.34
CA TYR A 200 -4.17 14.02 -8.21
C TYR A 200 -3.61 15.38 -8.66
N THR A 201 -3.89 16.40 -7.85
CA THR A 201 -3.04 17.60 -7.79
C THR A 201 -1.71 17.26 -7.12
N TRP A 202 -0.69 18.05 -7.40
CA TRP A 202 0.62 17.99 -6.75
C TRP A 202 0.84 19.28 -5.97
N ALA A 203 1.64 19.20 -4.90
CA ALA A 203 2.07 20.34 -4.11
C ALA A 203 3.54 20.14 -3.69
N PRO A 204 4.30 21.23 -3.41
CA PRO A 204 5.62 21.12 -2.79
C PRO A 204 5.52 20.41 -1.43
N ARG A 205 6.52 19.62 -1.08
CA ARG A 205 6.52 18.87 0.20
C ARG A 205 6.43 19.80 1.39
N GLU A 206 7.11 20.94 1.33
CA GLU A 206 7.31 21.87 2.45
C GLU A 206 5.97 22.47 2.91
N ALA A 207 5.02 22.58 1.98
CA ALA A 207 3.67 23.02 2.31
C ALA A 207 2.96 22.02 3.23
N TRP A 208 3.37 20.74 3.25
CA TRP A 208 2.72 19.66 4.01
C TRP A 208 3.56 19.13 5.18
N LEU A 209 4.89 19.14 5.03
CA LEU A 209 5.85 18.59 5.96
C LEU A 209 6.93 19.62 6.33
N PRO A 210 6.56 20.78 6.91
CA PRO A 210 7.53 21.85 7.19
C PRO A 210 8.63 21.41 8.16
N ASP A 211 8.30 20.53 9.13
CA ASP A 211 9.18 20.15 10.22
C ASP A 211 9.83 18.75 10.06
N ALA A 212 9.64 18.11 8.90
CA ALA A 212 10.14 16.76 8.68
C ALA A 212 11.67 16.74 8.50
N ALA A 213 12.37 16.33 9.56
CA ALA A 213 13.81 16.14 9.58
C ALA A 213 14.23 14.81 8.92
N PRO A 214 15.37 14.78 8.19
CA PRO A 214 15.90 13.54 7.65
C PRO A 214 16.39 12.60 8.76
N ILE A 215 16.29 11.29 8.50
CA ILE A 215 16.76 10.22 9.37
C ILE A 215 17.88 9.43 8.67
N ALA A 216 18.87 8.99 9.44
CA ALA A 216 19.96 8.17 8.90
C ALA A 216 19.41 6.82 8.37
N LEU A 217 19.93 6.38 7.21
CA LEU A 217 19.45 5.18 6.51
C LEU A 217 19.36 3.93 7.39
N ASP A 218 20.41 3.63 8.16
CA ASP A 218 20.44 2.44 9.02
C ASP A 218 19.38 2.51 10.13
N ALA A 219 19.16 3.69 10.73
CA ALA A 219 18.11 3.91 11.73
C ALA A 219 16.71 3.80 11.12
N ALA A 220 16.51 4.34 9.92
CA ALA A 220 15.26 4.23 9.18
C ALA A 220 14.92 2.77 8.84
N ARG A 221 15.90 1.99 8.39
CA ARG A 221 15.71 0.56 8.11
C ARG A 221 15.37 -0.22 9.37
N ALA A 222 16.06 0.02 10.47
CA ALA A 222 15.78 -0.62 11.75
C ALA A 222 14.36 -0.31 12.25
N GLU A 223 13.94 0.95 12.16
CA GLU A 223 12.59 1.37 12.54
C GLU A 223 11.51 0.74 11.65
N LEU A 224 11.71 0.74 10.33
CA LEU A 224 10.75 0.11 9.41
C LEU A 224 10.62 -1.39 9.64
N ALA A 225 11.75 -2.09 9.84
CA ALA A 225 11.76 -3.52 10.13
C ALA A 225 11.09 -3.83 11.48
N ARG A 226 11.33 -3.02 12.52
CA ARG A 226 10.66 -3.14 13.82
C ARG A 226 9.15 -2.97 13.70
N ARG A 227 8.68 -1.92 13.02
CA ARG A 227 7.24 -1.69 12.79
C ARG A 227 6.60 -2.81 11.99
N TRP A 228 7.28 -3.27 10.94
CA TRP A 228 6.80 -4.41 10.16
C TRP A 228 6.72 -5.67 11.00
N LEU A 229 7.71 -5.99 11.84
CA LEU A 229 7.64 -7.14 12.74
C LEU A 229 6.56 -6.98 13.83
N ARG A 230 6.25 -5.76 14.27
CA ARG A 230 5.10 -5.53 15.16
C ARG A 230 3.78 -5.78 14.46
N ALA A 231 3.60 -5.36 13.21
CA ALA A 231 2.33 -5.52 12.49
C ALA A 231 2.16 -6.91 11.85
N PHE A 232 3.24 -7.46 11.29
CA PHE A 232 3.25 -8.66 10.44
C PHE A 232 4.13 -9.80 11.00
N GLY A 233 4.77 -9.59 12.15
CA GLY A 233 5.49 -10.65 12.85
C GLY A 233 4.58 -11.51 13.74
N PRO A 234 5.00 -12.74 14.08
CA PRO A 234 6.24 -13.37 13.67
C PRO A 234 6.21 -13.83 12.20
N ALA A 235 7.36 -13.75 11.52
CA ALA A 235 7.44 -14.05 10.09
C ALA A 235 8.82 -14.59 9.67
N PRO A 236 8.88 -15.35 8.57
CA PRO A 236 10.14 -15.65 7.87
C PRO A 236 10.87 -14.37 7.44
N VAL A 237 12.20 -14.36 7.54
CA VAL A 237 13.03 -13.22 7.11
C VAL A 237 12.85 -12.89 5.62
N ASP A 238 12.64 -13.92 4.78
CA ASP A 238 12.42 -13.72 3.34
C ASP A 238 11.12 -12.94 3.04
N ASP A 239 10.12 -12.96 3.92
CA ASP A 239 8.91 -12.13 3.75
C ASP A 239 9.23 -10.65 3.92
N LEU A 240 10.14 -10.28 4.83
CA LEU A 240 10.61 -8.90 4.98
C LEU A 240 11.44 -8.46 3.77
N VAL A 241 12.28 -9.34 3.23
CA VAL A 241 13.01 -9.10 1.96
C VAL A 241 12.03 -8.80 0.84
N TRP A 242 11.00 -9.64 0.67
CA TRP A 242 9.98 -9.46 -0.36
C TRP A 242 9.13 -8.20 -0.13
N TRP A 243 8.75 -7.90 1.12
CA TRP A 243 7.91 -6.76 1.46
C TRP A 243 8.63 -5.44 1.24
N THR A 244 9.86 -5.29 1.75
CA THR A 244 10.66 -4.07 1.59
C THR A 244 11.19 -3.90 0.17
N GLY A 245 11.53 -5.00 -0.51
CA GLY A 245 12.30 -4.99 -1.75
C GLY A 245 13.80 -4.72 -1.53
N TRP A 246 14.28 -4.79 -0.28
CA TRP A 246 15.71 -4.67 0.04
C TRP A 246 16.50 -5.91 -0.39
N THR A 247 17.82 -5.79 -0.41
CA THR A 247 18.69 -6.95 -0.61
C THR A 247 18.68 -7.83 0.66
N LYS A 248 18.96 -9.13 0.50
CA LYS A 248 19.13 -10.05 1.65
C LYS A 248 20.23 -9.57 2.61
N THR A 249 21.28 -8.94 2.09
CA THR A 249 22.36 -8.38 2.89
C THR A 249 21.88 -7.21 3.76
N ASP A 250 21.12 -6.28 3.17
CA ASP A 250 20.56 -5.14 3.91
C ASP A 250 19.61 -5.61 5.01
N VAL A 251 18.75 -6.60 4.73
CA VAL A 251 17.84 -7.17 5.72
C VAL A 251 18.62 -7.82 6.85
N ARG A 252 19.63 -8.66 6.57
CA ARG A 252 20.45 -9.30 7.61
C ARG A 252 21.16 -8.29 8.50
N LYS A 253 21.79 -7.26 7.90
CA LYS A 253 22.44 -6.16 8.64
C LYS A 253 21.45 -5.40 9.53
N THR A 254 20.25 -5.15 9.01
CA THR A 254 19.20 -4.45 9.75
C THR A 254 18.72 -5.29 10.94
N LEU A 255 18.41 -6.56 10.71
CA LEU A 255 17.91 -7.46 11.75
C LEU A 255 18.96 -7.72 12.85
N SER A 256 20.26 -7.73 12.55
CA SER A 256 21.30 -7.86 13.58
C SER A 256 21.39 -6.68 14.55
N SER A 257 20.74 -5.56 14.24
CA SER A 257 20.65 -4.40 15.14
C SER A 257 19.39 -4.40 16.02
N LEU A 258 18.49 -5.37 15.82
CA LEU A 258 17.24 -5.49 16.56
C LEU A 258 17.33 -6.62 17.59
N ASP A 259 16.59 -6.48 18.68
CA ASP A 259 16.41 -7.54 19.67
C ASP A 259 15.32 -8.52 19.20
N LEU A 260 15.77 -9.67 18.70
CA LEU A 260 14.94 -10.67 18.01
C LEU A 260 15.09 -12.05 18.64
N THR A 261 13.99 -12.78 18.64
CA THR A 261 13.95 -14.19 19.02
C THR A 261 13.64 -15.05 17.80
N GLU A 262 14.42 -16.12 17.60
CA GLU A 262 14.12 -17.14 16.61
C GLU A 262 12.96 -18.03 17.06
N VAL A 263 12.03 -18.27 16.14
CA VAL A 263 10.82 -19.04 16.38
C VAL A 263 10.57 -20.06 15.26
N ASP A 264 9.90 -21.14 15.61
CA ASP A 264 9.38 -22.12 14.66
C ASP A 264 7.93 -21.76 14.30
N LEU A 265 7.65 -21.56 13.02
CA LEU A 265 6.34 -21.22 12.47
C LEU A 265 5.73 -22.45 11.78
N ASP A 266 5.42 -23.46 12.59
CA ASP A 266 4.97 -24.79 12.15
C ASP A 266 5.94 -25.45 11.16
N GLY A 267 7.19 -25.60 11.58
CA GLY A 267 8.27 -26.21 10.79
C GLY A 267 8.99 -25.25 9.84
N ARG A 268 8.62 -23.96 9.81
CA ARG A 268 9.34 -22.92 9.07
C ARG A 268 10.06 -21.95 10.02
N PRO A 269 11.36 -21.70 9.86
CA PRO A 269 12.06 -20.70 10.66
C PRO A 269 11.48 -19.29 10.47
N GLY A 270 11.33 -18.57 11.57
CA GLY A 270 10.89 -17.17 11.59
C GLY A 270 11.56 -16.37 12.70
N VAL A 271 11.32 -15.06 12.67
CA VAL A 271 11.78 -14.12 13.69
C VAL A 271 10.60 -13.36 14.27
N ILE A 272 10.74 -12.99 15.54
CA ILE A 272 9.82 -12.12 16.29
C ILE A 272 10.66 -11.12 17.09
N LEU A 273 10.11 -9.95 17.39
CA LEU A 273 10.71 -9.06 18.38
C LEU A 273 10.68 -9.74 19.75
N SER A 274 11.78 -9.68 20.50
CA SER A 274 11.91 -10.40 21.77
C SER A 274 10.90 -9.94 22.83
N ASP A 275 10.55 -8.66 22.80
CA ASP A 275 9.52 -8.02 23.63
C ASP A 275 8.07 -8.23 23.12
N ASP A 276 7.90 -9.06 22.08
CA ASP A 276 6.61 -9.34 21.43
C ASP A 276 6.20 -10.81 21.54
N THR A 277 6.87 -11.56 22.41
CA THR A 277 6.66 -13.00 22.59
C THR A 277 5.48 -13.33 23.53
N GLY A 278 4.75 -12.34 24.04
CA GLY A 278 3.56 -12.57 24.86
C GLY A 278 2.42 -13.31 24.11
N PRO A 279 1.49 -13.93 24.85
CA PRO A 279 0.23 -14.38 24.25
C PRO A 279 -0.55 -13.18 23.72
N GLU A 280 -1.35 -13.39 22.67
CA GLU A 280 -2.33 -12.40 22.26
C GLU A 280 -3.60 -12.52 23.11
N PRO A 281 -4.33 -11.42 23.33
CA PRO A 281 -5.66 -11.51 23.92
C PRO A 281 -6.55 -12.37 23.01
N GLU A 282 -7.40 -13.19 23.63
CA GLU A 282 -8.45 -13.89 22.90
C GLU A 282 -9.40 -12.86 22.27
N SER A 283 -9.67 -13.05 20.98
CA SER A 283 -10.75 -12.35 20.30
C SER A 283 -11.92 -13.29 20.14
N GLY A 284 -13.15 -12.78 20.27
CA GLY A 284 -14.33 -13.52 19.80
C GLY A 284 -14.25 -13.81 18.29
N PRO A 285 -15.13 -14.69 17.76
CA PRO A 285 -15.23 -14.95 16.33
C PRO A 285 -15.43 -13.66 15.54
N TRP A 286 -14.75 -13.52 14.40
CA TRP A 286 -14.86 -12.33 13.57
C TRP A 286 -14.81 -12.64 12.07
N ALA A 287 -15.46 -11.77 11.29
CA ALA A 287 -15.32 -11.72 9.85
C ALA A 287 -14.86 -10.33 9.38
N ALA A 288 -14.25 -10.26 8.20
CA ALA A 288 -13.89 -9.00 7.56
C ALA A 288 -13.96 -9.11 6.03
N LEU A 289 -14.43 -8.04 5.38
CA LEU A 289 -14.31 -7.83 3.94
C LEU A 289 -13.12 -6.91 3.68
N LEU A 290 -12.06 -7.43 3.06
CA LEU A 290 -10.88 -6.66 2.72
C LEU A 290 -10.88 -6.29 1.23
N PRO A 291 -10.53 -5.05 0.86
CA PRO A 291 -10.47 -4.64 -0.54
C PRO A 291 -9.30 -5.30 -1.29
N ALA A 292 -9.31 -5.14 -2.61
CA ALA A 292 -8.15 -5.47 -3.43
C ALA A 292 -6.90 -4.73 -2.91
N LEU A 293 -5.76 -5.42 -2.92
CA LEU A 293 -4.47 -4.91 -2.45
C LEU A 293 -4.40 -4.49 -0.98
N ASP A 294 -5.37 -4.88 -0.14
CA ASP A 294 -5.32 -4.58 1.29
C ASP A 294 -3.97 -5.03 1.91
N PRO A 295 -3.38 -4.24 2.83
CA PRO A 295 -2.07 -4.57 3.39
C PRO A 295 -2.02 -5.90 4.14
N THR A 296 -3.12 -6.40 4.69
CA THR A 296 -3.16 -7.68 5.42
C THR A 296 -2.69 -8.84 4.54
N PRO A 297 -3.36 -9.21 3.43
CA PRO A 297 -2.87 -10.25 2.51
C PRO A 297 -1.58 -9.88 1.75
N MET A 298 -1.24 -8.59 1.68
CA MET A 298 -0.07 -8.06 0.97
C MET A 298 1.17 -7.89 1.84
N GLY A 299 1.09 -8.27 3.13
CA GLY A 299 2.18 -8.17 4.10
C GLY A 299 3.28 -9.24 3.98
N TRP A 300 2.95 -10.39 3.36
CA TRP A 300 3.84 -11.55 3.25
C TRP A 300 3.95 -12.08 1.82
N GLN A 301 5.08 -12.70 1.50
CA GLN A 301 5.21 -13.56 0.31
C GLN A 301 4.58 -14.93 0.59
N SER A 302 4.80 -15.43 1.80
CA SER A 302 4.35 -16.73 2.31
C SER A 302 2.91 -16.66 2.83
N ARG A 303 1.95 -17.18 2.06
CA ARG A 303 0.51 -17.00 2.34
C ARG A 303 -0.24 -18.26 2.76
N ASP A 304 0.39 -19.43 2.66
CA ASP A 304 -0.25 -20.74 2.84
C ASP A 304 -1.00 -20.88 4.17
N TRP A 305 -0.47 -20.24 5.22
CA TRP A 305 -1.02 -20.27 6.58
C TRP A 305 -2.34 -19.50 6.75
N PHE A 306 -2.79 -18.70 5.79
CA PHE A 306 -4.12 -18.05 5.81
C PHE A 306 -4.90 -18.20 4.50
N LEU A 307 -4.25 -18.49 3.37
CA LEU A 307 -4.88 -18.42 2.04
C LEU A 307 -5.53 -19.74 1.60
N GLY A 308 -5.04 -20.89 2.08
CA GLY A 308 -5.49 -22.19 1.57
C GLY A 308 -5.23 -22.36 0.05
N PRO A 309 -6.05 -23.14 -0.67
CA PRO A 309 -5.87 -23.40 -2.10
C PRO A 309 -6.39 -22.26 -3.00
N HIS A 310 -6.76 -21.10 -2.44
CA HIS A 310 -7.56 -20.09 -3.13
C HIS A 310 -6.78 -19.13 -4.04
N THR A 311 -5.47 -19.28 -4.17
CA THR A 311 -4.61 -18.45 -5.05
C THR A 311 -5.19 -18.26 -6.46
N PRO A 312 -5.61 -19.31 -7.19
CA PRO A 312 -6.07 -19.14 -8.58
C PRO A 312 -7.35 -18.29 -8.71
N ALA A 313 -8.17 -18.22 -7.67
CA ALA A 313 -9.41 -17.45 -7.68
C ALA A 313 -9.18 -15.98 -7.26
N LEU A 314 -8.27 -15.76 -6.29
CA LEU A 314 -8.14 -14.50 -5.58
C LEU A 314 -6.95 -13.64 -6.00
N PHE A 315 -6.01 -14.17 -6.79
CA PHE A 315 -4.85 -13.43 -7.26
C PHE A 315 -4.82 -13.29 -8.78
N ASP A 316 -4.31 -12.17 -9.27
CA ASP A 316 -3.92 -12.04 -10.66
C ASP A 316 -2.54 -12.70 -10.92
N THR A 317 -2.12 -12.72 -12.18
CA THR A 317 -0.84 -13.31 -12.59
C THR A 317 0.40 -12.56 -12.10
N ASN A 318 0.24 -11.33 -11.60
CA ASN A 318 1.31 -10.51 -11.04
C ASN A 318 1.38 -10.61 -9.51
N GLY A 319 0.52 -11.42 -8.89
CA GLY A 319 0.46 -11.58 -7.44
C GLY A 319 -0.30 -10.45 -6.72
N ASN A 320 -1.16 -9.72 -7.42
CA ASN A 320 -2.10 -8.78 -6.80
C ASN A 320 -3.34 -9.53 -6.31
N ILE A 321 -3.69 -9.37 -5.04
CA ILE A 321 -4.92 -9.93 -4.49
C ILE A 321 -6.13 -9.04 -4.81
N GLY A 322 -7.24 -9.68 -5.15
CA GLY A 322 -8.57 -9.05 -5.26
C GLY A 322 -9.25 -8.89 -3.89
N PRO A 323 -10.51 -8.43 -3.87
CA PRO A 323 -11.25 -8.33 -2.61
C PRO A 323 -11.50 -9.71 -2.00
N SER A 324 -11.25 -9.84 -0.70
CA SER A 324 -11.21 -11.12 0.01
C SER A 324 -12.10 -11.10 1.26
N ILE A 325 -12.65 -12.26 1.60
CA ILE A 325 -13.44 -12.47 2.82
C ILE A 325 -12.59 -13.25 3.80
N TRP A 326 -12.52 -12.73 5.02
CA TRP A 326 -11.74 -13.30 6.11
C TRP A 326 -12.64 -13.77 7.25
N VAL A 327 -12.30 -14.92 7.85
CA VAL A 327 -12.89 -15.44 9.10
C VAL A 327 -11.76 -15.94 9.98
N ASP A 328 -11.64 -15.39 11.20
CA ASP A 328 -10.66 -15.79 12.21
C ASP A 328 -9.22 -15.95 11.66
N GLY A 329 -8.82 -15.01 10.80
CA GLY A 329 -7.49 -14.95 10.20
C GLY A 329 -7.26 -15.90 9.02
N ARG A 330 -8.30 -16.52 8.48
CA ARG A 330 -8.29 -17.25 7.21
C ARG A 330 -9.00 -16.47 6.12
N ILE A 331 -8.52 -16.59 4.90
CA ILE A 331 -9.27 -16.24 3.70
C ILE A 331 -10.19 -17.41 3.36
N VAL A 332 -11.50 -17.14 3.26
CA VAL A 332 -12.53 -18.16 3.03
C VAL A 332 -13.32 -17.92 1.74
N GLY A 333 -13.09 -16.78 1.08
CA GLY A 333 -13.85 -16.39 -0.10
C GLY A 333 -13.43 -15.03 -0.65
N GLY A 334 -14.23 -14.51 -1.56
CA GLY A 334 -14.05 -13.17 -2.11
C GLY A 334 -15.37 -12.48 -2.37
N TRP A 335 -15.28 -11.18 -2.59
CA TRP A 335 -16.42 -10.31 -2.82
C TRP A 335 -16.12 -9.34 -3.96
N ALA A 336 -17.15 -8.68 -4.46
CA ALA A 336 -17.06 -7.62 -5.43
C ALA A 336 -18.27 -6.69 -5.30
N GLN A 337 -18.17 -5.49 -5.85
CA GLN A 337 -19.31 -4.59 -5.98
C GLN A 337 -19.82 -4.62 -7.43
N ARG A 338 -21.09 -4.95 -7.61
CA ARG A 338 -21.77 -4.90 -8.91
C ARG A 338 -22.11 -3.47 -9.31
N ALA A 339 -22.45 -3.28 -10.58
CA ALA A 339 -22.76 -1.95 -11.14
C ALA A 339 -23.97 -1.28 -10.45
N ASP A 340 -24.94 -2.07 -10.01
CA ASP A 340 -26.10 -1.59 -9.24
C ASP A 340 -25.78 -1.21 -7.79
N GLY A 341 -24.62 -1.65 -7.27
CA GLY A 341 -24.15 -1.38 -5.91
C GLY A 341 -24.22 -2.57 -4.98
N GLU A 342 -24.79 -3.70 -5.42
CA GLU A 342 -24.82 -4.91 -4.63
C GLU A 342 -23.40 -5.37 -4.30
N ILE A 343 -23.17 -5.71 -3.03
CA ILE A 343 -21.95 -6.40 -2.60
C ILE A 343 -22.17 -7.91 -2.81
N ALA A 344 -21.78 -8.38 -3.98
CA ALA A 344 -21.84 -9.79 -4.34
C ALA A 344 -20.64 -10.54 -3.74
N TRP A 345 -20.85 -11.75 -3.23
CA TRP A 345 -19.78 -12.52 -2.62
C TRP A 345 -19.97 -14.02 -2.80
N ARG A 346 -18.86 -14.76 -2.68
CA ARG A 346 -18.82 -16.22 -2.77
C ARG A 346 -17.79 -16.79 -1.82
N LEU A 347 -18.20 -17.79 -1.05
CA LEU A 347 -17.31 -18.65 -0.27
C LEU A 347 -16.65 -19.68 -1.17
N LEU A 348 -15.39 -19.97 -0.88
CA LEU A 348 -14.60 -21.01 -1.56
C LEU A 348 -14.42 -22.25 -0.68
N GLU A 349 -14.91 -22.22 0.55
CA GLU A 349 -14.96 -23.32 1.51
C GLU A 349 -16.18 -23.17 2.43
N ASP A 350 -16.58 -24.25 3.11
CA ASP A 350 -17.64 -24.22 4.12
C ASP A 350 -17.10 -23.63 5.44
N VAL A 351 -17.80 -22.65 5.98
CA VAL A 351 -17.45 -21.94 7.22
C VAL A 351 -18.50 -22.10 8.31
N GLY A 352 -19.62 -22.78 8.04
CA GLY A 352 -20.75 -22.91 8.94
C GLY A 352 -21.63 -21.66 9.04
N ALA A 353 -22.78 -21.81 9.71
CA ALA A 353 -23.81 -20.78 9.77
C ALA A 353 -23.39 -19.54 10.58
N ASP A 354 -22.67 -19.72 11.68
CA ASP A 354 -22.26 -18.62 12.57
C ASP A 354 -21.28 -17.67 11.87
N ALA A 355 -20.27 -18.21 11.18
CA ALA A 355 -19.34 -17.41 10.40
C ALA A 355 -20.03 -16.73 9.22
N LYS A 356 -20.99 -17.41 8.57
CA LYS A 356 -21.79 -16.81 7.50
C LYS A 356 -22.58 -15.58 8.00
N ALA A 357 -23.18 -15.66 9.19
CA ALA A 357 -23.90 -14.53 9.78
C ALA A 357 -22.98 -13.32 10.05
N LEU A 358 -21.74 -13.55 10.49
CA LEU A 358 -20.74 -12.49 10.64
C LEU A 358 -20.36 -11.86 9.29
N ILE A 359 -20.24 -12.67 8.24
CA ILE A 359 -19.96 -12.19 6.88
C ILE A 359 -21.12 -11.35 6.35
N ASP A 360 -22.36 -11.80 6.53
CA ASP A 360 -23.55 -11.05 6.09
C ASP A 360 -23.59 -9.65 6.76
N ALA A 361 -23.28 -9.55 8.06
CA ALA A 361 -23.19 -8.27 8.77
C ALA A 361 -22.08 -7.36 8.21
N GLU A 362 -20.93 -7.91 7.83
CA GLU A 362 -19.84 -7.14 7.21
C GLU A 362 -20.15 -6.72 5.77
N VAL A 363 -20.93 -7.53 5.03
CA VAL A 363 -21.46 -7.19 3.70
C VAL A 363 -22.41 -5.99 3.80
N GLU A 364 -23.37 -6.01 4.73
CA GLU A 364 -24.29 -4.89 4.97
C GLU A 364 -23.54 -3.62 5.37
N ARG A 365 -22.59 -3.73 6.30
CA ARG A 365 -21.75 -2.61 6.73
C ARG A 365 -20.93 -2.02 5.59
N THR A 366 -20.35 -2.88 4.74
CA THR A 366 -19.56 -2.45 3.58
C THR A 366 -20.45 -1.78 2.54
N ALA A 367 -21.63 -2.34 2.25
CA ALA A 367 -22.60 -1.74 1.33
C ALA A 367 -23.04 -0.35 1.79
N ALA A 368 -23.37 -0.19 3.07
CA ALA A 368 -23.73 1.10 3.67
C ALA A 368 -22.58 2.11 3.58
N TRP A 369 -21.33 1.67 3.79
CA TRP A 369 -20.16 2.52 3.73
C TRP A 369 -19.86 3.02 2.30
N TYR A 370 -20.05 2.17 1.29
CA TYR A 370 -19.94 2.55 -0.13
C TYR A 370 -20.95 3.62 -0.53
N GLY A 371 -22.19 3.51 -0.07
CA GLY A 371 -23.31 4.34 -0.52
C GLY A 371 -23.46 4.30 -2.05
N ASP A 372 -23.45 5.48 -2.67
CA ASP A 372 -23.63 5.61 -4.12
C ASP A 372 -22.34 5.39 -4.94
N VAL A 373 -21.20 5.17 -4.29
CA VAL A 373 -19.93 4.97 -4.99
C VAL A 373 -19.86 3.57 -5.59
N ARG A 374 -19.36 3.48 -6.82
CA ARG A 374 -19.07 2.22 -7.53
C ARG A 374 -17.58 2.13 -7.84
N ALA A 375 -16.81 1.51 -6.95
CA ALA A 375 -15.36 1.39 -7.12
C ALA A 375 -15.00 0.09 -7.85
N ILE A 376 -14.32 0.21 -8.99
CA ILE A 376 -13.81 -0.95 -9.73
C ILE A 376 -12.34 -1.16 -9.38
N PRO A 377 -11.95 -2.32 -8.84
CA PRO A 377 -10.55 -2.61 -8.55
C PRO A 377 -9.68 -2.47 -9.80
N ARG A 378 -8.54 -1.78 -9.66
CA ARG A 378 -7.57 -1.62 -10.75
C ARG A 378 -7.01 -2.96 -11.25
N PHE A 379 -6.85 -3.94 -10.35
CA PHE A 379 -6.33 -5.27 -10.65
C PHE A 379 -7.42 -6.31 -10.42
N ARG A 380 -8.23 -6.51 -11.45
CA ARG A 380 -9.38 -7.42 -11.43
C ARG A 380 -8.94 -8.88 -11.45
N THR A 381 -9.36 -9.67 -10.46
CA THR A 381 -9.01 -11.10 -10.32
C THR A 381 -10.12 -12.00 -10.86
N PRO A 382 -9.88 -13.31 -11.08
CA PRO A 382 -10.87 -14.21 -11.67
C PRO A 382 -12.21 -14.22 -10.91
N LEU A 383 -12.18 -14.41 -9.58
CA LEU A 383 -13.42 -14.42 -8.78
C LEU A 383 -14.15 -13.07 -8.80
N GLU A 384 -13.42 -11.95 -8.72
CA GLU A 384 -14.02 -10.62 -8.76
C GLU A 384 -14.74 -10.36 -10.09
N ARG A 385 -14.17 -10.83 -11.21
CA ARG A 385 -14.82 -10.74 -12.52
C ARG A 385 -16.08 -11.59 -12.58
N GLU A 386 -16.04 -12.83 -12.10
CA GLU A 386 -17.20 -13.71 -12.09
C GLU A 386 -18.37 -13.13 -11.27
N LEU A 387 -18.08 -12.47 -10.14
CA LEU A 387 -19.11 -11.88 -9.27
C LEU A 387 -19.80 -10.65 -9.86
N THR A 388 -19.16 -9.99 -10.83
CA THR A 388 -19.61 -8.73 -11.44
C THR A 388 -20.01 -8.86 -12.90
N SER A 389 -19.90 -10.07 -13.46
CA SER A 389 -20.31 -10.38 -14.83
C SER A 389 -21.80 -10.60 -14.96
#